data_AF-A0A1V6QPS4-F1
#
_entry.id   AF-A0A1V6QPS4-F1
#
_cell.length_a   1.000
_cell.length_b   1.000
_cell.length_c   1.000
_cell.angle_alpha   90.00
_cell.angle_beta   90.00
_cell.angle_gamma   90.00
#
_symmetry.space_group_name_H-M   'P 1'
#
loop_
_entity.id
_entity.type
_entity.pdbx_description
1 polymer ?
#
loop_
_entity_poly.entity_id
_entity_poly.type
_entity_poly.pdbx_seq_one_letter_code
_entity_poly.pdbx_strand_id
1 'polypeptide(L)'
;MKSSSYILVALLPLATQLAVATPVADPHPDTFEERGGGKHGDHGYDDKNACEVKQTYPYYKYPCDSSPSNGTSLLGATFTSFCRYQNEDSGVWYTTPRGWVKEEDKPRRCPGAPNSCPV
;
A
#
# COMPACT_ATOMS: atom_id res chain seq x y z
N MET A 1 15.16 -38.55 -57.07
CA MET A 1 13.82 -38.32 -57.64
C MET A 1 12.90 -37.78 -56.55
N LYS A 2 12.25 -36.65 -56.83
CA LYS A 2 10.97 -36.13 -56.28
C LYS A 2 10.59 -36.45 -54.82
N SER A 3 10.44 -35.40 -54.02
CA SER A 3 9.11 -35.04 -53.48
C SER A 3 9.11 -33.57 -53.04
N SER A 4 8.14 -32.83 -53.59
CA SER A 4 7.78 -31.47 -53.19
C SER A 4 6.64 -31.59 -52.19
N SER A 5 6.69 -30.86 -51.09
CA SER A 5 5.52 -30.68 -50.23
C SER A 5 5.53 -29.25 -49.71
N TYR A 6 4.74 -28.42 -50.40
CA TYR A 6 4.30 -27.12 -49.94
C TYR A 6 3.24 -27.34 -48.84
N ILE A 7 3.48 -26.80 -47.65
CA ILE A 7 2.41 -26.53 -46.69
C ILE A 7 2.32 -25.02 -46.54
N LEU A 8 1.23 -24.48 -47.08
CA LEU A 8 0.89 -23.07 -47.08
C LEU A 8 -0.45 -22.99 -46.35
N VAL A 9 -0.44 -22.72 -45.04
CA VAL A 9 -1.67 -22.32 -44.31
C VAL A 9 -1.32 -21.31 -43.21
N ALA A 10 -1.68 -20.07 -43.55
CA ALA A 10 -2.17 -18.98 -42.71
C ALA A 10 -1.41 -18.59 -41.43
N LEU A 11 -0.61 -17.53 -41.54
CA LEU A 11 -0.34 -16.61 -40.43
C LEU A 11 -1.66 -15.92 -40.06
N LEU A 12 -2.30 -16.31 -38.95
CA LEU A 12 -3.28 -15.45 -38.30
C LEU A 12 -2.52 -14.38 -37.49
N PRO A 13 -2.66 -13.08 -37.79
CA PRO A 13 -2.31 -12.07 -36.81
C PRO A 13 -3.40 -12.09 -35.73
N LEU A 14 -3.08 -12.63 -34.55
CA LEU A 14 -3.89 -12.34 -33.36
C LEU A 14 -3.67 -10.87 -32.99
N ALA A 15 -4.47 -10.01 -33.60
CA ALA A 15 -4.62 -8.62 -33.20
C ALA A 15 -5.46 -8.57 -31.91
N THR A 16 -4.85 -8.84 -30.76
CA THR A 16 -5.42 -8.44 -29.47
C THR A 16 -5.04 -6.99 -29.23
N GLN A 17 -6.00 -6.09 -29.49
CA GLN A 17 -5.97 -4.72 -29.01
C GLN A 17 -6.04 -4.76 -27.49
N LEU A 18 -4.89 -4.68 -26.81
CA LEU A 18 -4.90 -4.33 -25.40
C LEU A 18 -5.29 -2.86 -25.32
N ALA A 19 -6.53 -2.64 -24.85
CA ALA A 19 -7.06 -1.35 -24.50
C ALA A 19 -6.02 -0.59 -23.66
N VAL A 20 -5.58 0.55 -24.19
CA VAL A 20 -4.85 1.54 -23.41
C VAL A 20 -5.85 2.10 -22.41
N ALA A 21 -5.87 1.53 -21.20
CA ALA A 21 -6.37 2.25 -20.04
C ALA A 21 -5.30 3.32 -19.73
N THR A 22 -5.46 4.51 -20.31
CA THR A 22 -4.73 5.68 -19.83
C THR A 22 -5.08 5.85 -18.36
N PRO A 23 -4.12 5.82 -17.41
CA PRO A 23 -4.42 6.37 -16.10
C PRO A 23 -4.72 7.85 -16.33
N VAL A 24 -5.98 8.24 -16.11
CA VAL A 24 -6.30 9.63 -15.82
C VAL A 24 -5.58 9.92 -14.50
N ALA A 25 -4.38 10.49 -14.61
CA ALA A 25 -3.75 11.16 -13.50
C ALA A 25 -4.66 12.33 -13.16
N ASP A 26 -5.42 12.17 -12.08
CA ASP A 26 -6.14 13.26 -11.44
C ASP A 26 -5.09 14.30 -11.00
N PRO A 27 -5.10 15.53 -11.53
CA PRO A 27 -4.23 16.57 -11.03
C PRO A 27 -4.90 17.16 -9.79
N HIS A 28 -4.63 16.59 -8.60
CA HIS A 28 -4.98 17.24 -7.34
C HIS A 28 -3.72 17.76 -6.63
N PRO A 29 -3.73 19.03 -6.20
CA PRO A 29 -2.60 19.93 -6.33
C PRO A 29 -1.61 19.85 -5.18
N ASP A 30 -0.38 20.26 -5.49
CA ASP A 30 0.59 20.76 -4.53
C ASP A 30 -0.02 21.87 -3.64
N THR A 31 0.55 22.00 -2.44
CA THR A 31 0.44 23.12 -1.48
C THR A 31 -0.71 23.09 -0.46
N PHE A 32 -0.38 22.59 0.74
CA PHE A 32 -0.77 23.28 1.95
C PHE A 32 0.43 23.37 2.90
N GLU A 33 1.27 24.37 2.67
CA GLU A 33 2.07 24.96 3.74
C GLU A 33 1.08 25.69 4.67
N GLU A 34 0.74 25.12 5.82
CA GLU A 34 0.19 25.92 6.93
C GLU A 34 1.26 26.08 8.01
N ARG A 35 1.93 27.22 7.91
CA ARG A 35 2.72 27.81 8.97
C ARG A 35 1.80 28.24 10.11
N GLY A 36 1.54 27.33 11.05
CA GLY A 36 0.88 27.61 12.32
C GLY A 36 1.87 27.67 13.49
N GLY A 37 2.53 28.81 13.67
CA GLY A 37 3.21 29.11 14.93
C GLY A 37 2.19 29.52 15.99
N GLY A 38 2.23 28.92 17.19
CA GLY A 38 1.44 29.44 18.30
C GLY A 38 1.25 28.55 19.52
N LYS A 39 1.98 28.91 20.58
CA LYS A 39 1.60 28.87 22.01
C LYS A 39 1.69 27.55 22.78
N HIS A 40 2.54 27.63 23.81
CA HIS A 40 2.46 26.89 25.07
C HIS A 40 1.01 26.78 25.57
N GLY A 41 0.57 25.54 25.73
CA GLY A 41 -0.66 25.16 26.41
C GLY A 41 -0.41 23.81 27.09
N ASP A 42 -0.04 23.88 28.35
CA ASP A 42 0.10 22.76 29.28
C ASP A 42 -1.29 22.25 29.65
N HIS A 43 -1.74 21.11 29.09
CA HIS A 43 -2.85 20.31 29.60
C HIS A 43 -2.70 18.84 29.16
N GLY A 44 -2.74 17.92 30.13
CA GLY A 44 -2.40 16.50 30.01
C GLY A 44 -3.01 15.74 28.83
N TYR A 45 -2.14 15.06 28.09
CA TYR A 45 -2.49 14.08 27.06
C TYR A 45 -3.19 12.87 27.69
N ASP A 46 -4.51 12.92 27.76
CA ASP A 46 -5.36 11.74 27.85
C ASP A 46 -5.13 10.91 26.55
N ASP A 47 -4.22 9.94 26.62
CA ASP A 47 -3.89 9.04 25.49
C ASP A 47 -5.00 7.99 25.33
N LYS A 48 -6.15 8.39 24.80
CA LYS A 48 -7.35 7.53 24.79
C LYS A 48 -7.27 6.35 23.83
N ASN A 49 -6.40 6.40 22.81
CA ASN A 49 -6.26 5.33 21.82
C ASN A 49 -4.81 5.17 21.33
N ALA A 50 -4.11 4.13 21.80
CA ALA A 50 -2.74 3.82 21.36
C ALA A 50 -2.61 3.54 19.84
N CYS A 51 -3.72 3.17 19.20
CA CYS A 51 -3.83 2.85 17.78
C CYS A 51 -4.40 3.99 16.93
N GLU A 52 -4.60 5.17 17.49
CA GLU A 52 -5.02 6.34 16.72
C GLU A 52 -3.90 6.80 15.78
N VAL A 53 -4.27 7.09 14.54
CA VAL A 53 -3.36 7.62 13.51
C VAL A 53 -3.10 9.10 13.78
N LYS A 54 -2.03 9.37 14.53
CA LYS A 54 -1.52 10.73 14.81
C LYS A 54 -0.59 11.25 13.70
N GLN A 55 -0.03 10.34 12.91
CA GLN A 55 0.81 10.62 11.75
C GLN A 55 0.37 9.69 10.64
N THR A 56 0.13 10.25 9.44
CA THR A 56 -0.23 9.46 8.26
C THR A 56 0.90 8.53 7.85
N TYR A 57 0.55 7.36 7.32
CA TYR A 57 1.48 6.35 6.83
C TYR A 57 0.95 5.72 5.53
N PRO A 58 1.85 5.21 4.67
CA PRO A 58 1.45 4.54 3.44
C PRO A 58 0.85 3.15 3.69
N TYR A 59 -0.07 2.74 2.83
CA TYR A 59 -0.45 1.35 2.63
C TYR A 59 0.30 0.79 1.43
N TYR A 60 0.74 -0.46 1.52
CA TYR A 60 1.49 -1.16 0.48
C TYR A 60 0.67 -2.29 -0.13
N LYS A 61 0.94 -2.61 -1.40
CA LYS A 61 0.27 -3.71 -2.10
C LYS A 61 0.76 -5.10 -1.64
N TYR A 62 2.04 -5.22 -1.30
CA TYR A 62 2.70 -6.45 -0.89
C TYR A 62 3.61 -6.21 0.32
N PRO A 63 3.88 -7.23 1.17
CA PRO A 63 4.77 -7.10 2.32
C PRO A 63 6.24 -7.25 1.90
N CYS A 64 6.72 -6.31 1.08
CA CYS A 64 8.11 -6.22 0.63
C CYS A 64 8.53 -4.76 0.35
N ASP A 65 9.82 -4.44 0.47
CA ASP A 65 10.31 -3.06 0.35
C ASP A 65 10.14 -2.47 -1.06
N SER A 66 10.12 -3.31 -2.10
CA SER A 66 9.86 -2.90 -3.49
C SER A 66 8.37 -2.73 -3.80
N SER A 67 7.48 -3.00 -2.84
CA SER A 67 6.05 -2.86 -3.05
C SER A 67 5.68 -1.40 -3.35
N PRO A 68 4.87 -1.14 -4.39
CA PRO A 68 4.26 0.17 -4.53
C PRO A 68 3.32 0.45 -3.36
N SER A 69 3.16 1.74 -3.04
CA SER A 69 2.09 2.21 -2.18
C SER A 69 0.74 2.20 -2.93
N ASN A 70 -0.35 1.97 -2.22
CA ASN A 70 -1.72 1.95 -2.74
C ASN A 70 -2.63 2.94 -1.98
N GLY A 71 -2.03 3.93 -1.31
CA GLY A 71 -2.74 4.99 -0.60
C GLY A 71 -2.14 5.30 0.77
N THR A 72 -2.83 6.16 1.51
CA THR A 72 -2.37 6.70 2.80
C THR A 72 -3.46 6.58 3.85
N SER A 73 -3.07 6.40 5.12
CA SER A 73 -3.98 6.44 6.26
C SER A 73 -4.57 7.83 6.50
N LEU A 74 -5.71 7.86 7.19
CA LEU A 74 -6.42 9.09 7.53
C LEU A 74 -6.07 9.49 8.97
N LEU A 75 -5.79 10.78 9.21
CA LEU A 75 -5.55 11.29 10.56
C LEU A 75 -6.80 11.10 11.44
N GLY A 76 -6.57 10.73 12.70
CA GLY A 76 -7.63 10.44 13.67
C GLY A 76 -8.36 9.11 13.45
N ALA A 77 -8.07 8.37 12.36
CA ALA A 77 -8.56 7.01 12.20
C ALA A 77 -7.92 6.06 13.23
N THR A 78 -8.50 4.88 13.40
CA THR A 78 -7.89 3.80 14.21
C THR A 78 -7.19 2.80 13.31
N PHE A 79 -5.92 2.49 13.59
CA PHE A 79 -5.20 1.42 12.91
C PHE A 79 -5.81 0.07 13.27
N THR A 80 -6.19 -0.70 12.25
CA THR A 80 -6.71 -2.06 12.37
C THR A 80 -5.90 -3.00 11.49
N SER A 81 -5.47 -4.12 12.05
CA SER A 81 -4.76 -5.17 11.31
C SER A 81 -5.38 -6.54 11.61
N PHE A 82 -5.30 -7.46 10.65
CA PHE A 82 -5.87 -8.81 10.81
C PHE A 82 -4.84 -9.87 11.21
N CYS A 83 -3.61 -9.73 10.74
CA CYS A 83 -2.51 -10.64 11.07
C CYS A 83 -1.16 -9.98 10.80
N ARG A 84 -0.12 -10.56 11.40
CA ARG A 84 1.29 -10.20 11.28
C ARG A 84 2.00 -11.15 10.33
N TYR A 85 2.82 -10.63 9.43
CA TYR A 85 3.67 -11.39 8.52
C TYR A 85 5.12 -11.00 8.75
N GLN A 86 5.99 -11.98 8.96
CA GLN A 86 7.44 -11.77 9.02
C GLN A 86 8.01 -12.08 7.64
N ASN A 87 8.50 -11.05 6.96
CA ASN A 87 9.32 -11.20 5.77
C ASN A 87 10.79 -11.25 6.21
N GLU A 88 11.58 -12.18 5.65
CA GLU A 88 12.99 -12.36 6.01
C GLU A 88 13.84 -11.14 5.61
N ASP A 89 13.53 -10.52 4.48
CA ASP A 89 14.32 -9.41 3.92
C ASP A 89 13.78 -8.03 4.32
N SER A 90 12.46 -7.87 4.38
CA SER A 90 11.80 -6.56 4.56
C SER A 90 11.15 -6.36 5.92
N GLY A 91 11.35 -7.29 6.86
CA GLY A 91 10.92 -7.14 8.24
C GLY A 91 9.45 -7.49 8.50
N VAL A 92 8.84 -6.78 9.45
CA VAL A 92 7.50 -7.10 9.98
C VAL A 92 6.43 -6.28 9.28
N TRP A 93 5.40 -6.97 8.84
CA TRP A 93 4.27 -6.40 8.12
C TRP A 93 2.94 -6.80 8.76
N TYR A 94 1.94 -5.94 8.62
CA TYR A 94 0.57 -6.18 9.06
C TYR A 94 -0.37 -6.07 7.89
N THR A 95 -1.23 -7.06 7.72
CA THR A 95 -2.32 -6.94 6.74
C THR A 95 -3.46 -6.12 7.33
N THR A 96 -4.06 -5.27 6.51
CA THR A 96 -5.15 -4.35 6.87
C THR A 96 -6.19 -4.35 5.74
N PRO A 97 -7.40 -3.80 5.94
CA PRO A 97 -8.39 -3.69 4.88
C PRO A 97 -7.92 -2.94 3.62
N ARG A 98 -6.90 -2.08 3.75
CA ARG A 98 -6.40 -1.21 2.67
C ARG A 98 -5.06 -1.69 2.06
N GLY A 99 -4.53 -2.81 2.54
CA GLY A 99 -3.24 -3.36 2.10
C GLY A 99 -2.33 -3.68 3.29
N TRP A 100 -1.03 -3.65 3.06
CA TRP A 100 0.01 -3.95 4.04
C TRP A 100 0.56 -2.69 4.68
N VAL A 101 0.91 -2.78 5.97
CA VAL A 101 1.55 -1.69 6.71
C VAL A 101 2.79 -2.26 7.39
N LYS A 102 3.91 -1.57 7.29
CA LYS A 102 5.17 -1.98 7.93
C LYS A 102 5.13 -1.64 9.42
N GLU A 103 5.87 -2.40 10.24
CA GLU A 103 5.93 -2.17 11.70
C GLU A 103 6.37 -0.75 12.08
N GLU A 104 7.28 -0.17 11.31
CA GLU A 104 7.79 1.20 11.53
C GLU A 104 6.79 2.31 11.19
N ASP A 105 5.79 2.00 10.37
CA ASP A 105 4.81 2.94 9.85
C ASP A 105 3.54 3.02 10.72
N LYS A 106 3.18 1.93 11.41
CA LYS A 106 1.97 1.92 12.26
C LYS A 106 2.11 2.88 13.44
N PRO A 107 1.00 3.32 14.07
CA PRO A 107 1.07 4.15 15.28
C PRO A 107 1.96 3.50 16.34
N ARG A 108 2.96 4.24 16.82
CA ARG A 108 4.08 3.70 17.62
C ARG A 108 3.67 2.90 18.86
N ARG A 109 2.55 3.26 19.48
CA ARG A 109 2.04 2.58 20.70
C ARG A 109 1.09 1.43 20.39
N CYS A 110 0.71 1.24 19.13
CA CYS A 110 -0.21 0.20 18.72
C CYS A 110 0.53 -1.13 18.54
N PRO A 111 0.13 -2.23 19.21
CA PRO A 111 0.79 -3.52 19.07
C PRO A 111 0.53 -4.18 17.70
N GLY A 112 -0.57 -3.85 17.04
CA GLY A 112 -1.03 -4.56 15.84
C GLY A 112 -1.58 -5.95 16.15
N ALA A 113 -1.79 -6.76 15.11
CA ALA A 113 -2.33 -8.11 15.22
C ALA A 113 -1.27 -9.07 15.80
N PRO A 114 -1.58 -9.84 16.87
CA PRO A 114 -0.62 -10.76 17.48
C PRO A 114 -0.46 -12.08 16.72
N ASN A 115 -1.46 -12.47 15.92
CA ASN A 115 -1.50 -13.73 15.18
C ASN A 115 -0.75 -13.63 13.85
N SER A 116 -0.02 -14.68 13.50
CA SER A 116 0.63 -14.80 12.20
C SER A 116 -0.40 -14.91 11.06
N CYS A 117 -0.07 -14.37 9.90
CA CYS A 117 -0.86 -14.57 8.68
C CYS A 117 -0.79 -16.02 8.22
N PRO A 118 -1.88 -16.57 7.67
CA PRO A 118 -1.83 -17.87 7.01
C PRO A 118 -0.85 -17.79 5.83
N VAL A 119 0.00 -18.81 5.71
CA VAL A 119 0.97 -18.99 4.62
C VAL A 119 0.32 -19.80 3.51
#